data_AF-A0A8S8ZCT5-F1
#
_entry.id   AF-A0A8S8ZCT5-F1
#
_cell.length_a   1.000
_cell.length_b   1.000
_cell.length_c   1.000
_cell.angle_alpha   90.00
_cell.angle_beta   90.00
_cell.angle_gamma   90.00
#
_symmetry.space_group_name_H-M   'P 1'
#
loop_
_entity.id
_entity.type
_entity.pdbx_description
1 polymer ?
#
loop_
_entity_poly.entity_id
_entity_poly.type
_entity_poly.pdbx_seq_one_letter_code
_entity_poly.pdbx_strand_id
1 'polypeptide(L)' 'METAELEDALKESHEHGGLDPVVSYLSSERRTDLRRMSHLNPPSAFPLIYYLESKVLEVQNLRLLVAARRSDSPTR' A
#
# COMPACT_ATOMS: atom_id res chain seq x y z
N MET A 1 -3.30 -18.48 -2.68
CA MET A 1 -2.57 -17.48 -1.90
C MET A 1 -1.21 -18.08 -1.65
N GLU A 2 -0.17 -17.54 -2.29
CA GLU A 2 1.20 -18.00 -2.07
C GLU A 2 1.64 -17.43 -0.72
N THR A 3 1.79 -18.28 0.29
CA THR A 3 2.07 -17.84 1.67
C THR A 3 3.54 -17.55 1.92
N ALA A 4 4.41 -17.92 0.98
CA ALA A 4 5.86 -17.73 1.09
C ALA A 4 6.24 -16.26 1.32
N GLU A 5 5.64 -15.33 0.56
CA GLU A 5 5.91 -13.90 0.72
C GLU A 5 5.40 -13.34 2.06
N LEU A 6 4.33 -13.89 2.61
CA LEU A 6 3.84 -13.54 3.95
C LEU A 6 4.79 -14.06 5.04
N GLU A 7 5.30 -15.29 4.87
CA GLU A 7 6.27 -15.89 5.79
C GLU A 7 7.58 -15.09 5.82
N ASP A 8 8.05 -14.62 4.67
CA ASP A 8 9.22 -13.74 4.56
C ASP A 8 8.97 -12.40 5.28
N ALA A 9 7.80 -11.77 5.07
CA ALA A 9 7.44 -10.53 5.76
C ALA A 9 7.33 -10.70 7.28
N LEU A 10 6.82 -11.86 7.75
CA LEU A 10 6.78 -12.19 9.17
C LEU A 10 8.18 -12.37 9.77
N LYS A 11 9.10 -12.98 9.02
CA LYS A 11 10.49 -13.12 9.44
C LYS A 11 11.19 -11.77 9.53
N GLU A 12 11.08 -10.93 8.51
CA GLU A 12 11.65 -9.57 8.51
C GLU A 12 11.09 -8.73 9.65
N SER A 13 9.79 -8.84 9.92
CA SER A 13 9.11 -8.18 11.04
C SER A 13 9.68 -8.60 12.40
N HIS A 14 9.95 -9.89 12.59
CA HIS A 14 10.57 -10.41 13.81
C HIS A 14 12.02 -9.90 13.97
N GLU A 15 12.77 -9.77 12.87
CA GLU A 15 14.15 -9.27 12.87
C GLU A 15 14.24 -7.77 13.17
N HIS A 16 13.31 -6.96 12.65
CA HIS A 16 13.32 -5.49 12.79
C HIS A 16 12.55 -4.99 14.02
N GLY A 17 11.84 -5.86 14.73
CA GLY A 17 11.10 -5.50 15.96
C GLY A 17 9.85 -4.66 15.71
N GLY A 18 9.23 -4.77 14.54
CA GLY A 18 8.06 -3.99 14.14
C GLY A 18 7.25 -4.68 13.04
N LEU A 19 5.99 -4.28 12.85
CA LEU A 19 5.06 -4.93 11.91
C LEU A 19 5.06 -4.34 10.49
N ASP A 20 5.90 -3.34 10.24
CA ASP A 20 5.92 -2.62 8.96
C ASP A 20 6.05 -3.54 7.72
N PRO A 21 6.90 -4.59 7.73
CA PRO A 21 6.99 -5.51 6.59
C PRO A 21 5.67 -6.24 6.32
N VAL A 22 5.01 -6.74 7.38
CA VAL A 22 3.73 -7.45 7.29
C VAL A 22 2.62 -6.51 6.81
N VAL A 23 2.57 -5.29 7.36
CA VAL A 23 1.58 -4.28 6.96
C VAL A 23 1.77 -3.89 5.50
N SER A 24 3.02 -3.73 5.04
CA SER A 24 3.35 -3.42 3.66
C SER A 24 2.87 -4.53 2.71
N TYR A 25 3.17 -5.79 3.05
CA TYR A 25 2.72 -6.97 2.30
C TYR A 25 1.19 -7.07 2.20
N LEU A 26 0.48 -6.99 3.33
CA LEU A 26 -0.98 -7.07 3.33
C LEU A 26 -1.61 -5.90 2.55
N SER A 27 -0.97 -4.73 2.59
CA SER A 27 -1.39 -3.57 1.82
C SER A 27 -1.15 -3.75 0.32
N SER A 28 -0.06 -4.40 -0.12
CA SER A 28 0.12 -4.76 -1.54
C SER A 28 -0.89 -5.79 -2.02
N GLU A 29 -1.12 -6.85 -1.25
CA GLU A 29 -2.09 -7.89 -1.62
C GLU A 29 -3.51 -7.32 -1.73
N ARG A 30 -3.95 -6.53 -0.73
CA ARG A 30 -5.26 -5.87 -0.80
C ARG A 30 -5.41 -4.99 -2.04
N ARG A 31 -4.36 -4.25 -2.44
CA ARG A 31 -4.39 -3.40 -3.65
C ARG A 31 -4.53 -4.24 -4.91
N THR A 32 -3.77 -5.34 -5.00
CA THR A 32 -3.84 -6.28 -6.10
C THR A 32 -5.24 -6.86 -6.25
N ASP A 33 -5.86 -7.27 -5.14
CA ASP A 33 -7.20 -7.85 -5.16
C ASP A 33 -8.27 -6.82 -5.52
N LEU A 34 -8.25 -5.62 -4.93
CA LEU A 34 -9.18 -4.55 -5.30
C LEU A 34 -9.08 -4.18 -6.78
N ARG A 35 -7.87 -4.19 -7.35
CA ARG A 35 -7.65 -3.97 -8.78
C ARG A 35 -8.20 -5.11 -9.64
N ARG A 36 -8.10 -6.37 -9.20
CA ARG A 36 -8.72 -7.49 -9.91
C ARG A 36 -10.24 -7.38 -9.85
N MET A 37 -10.79 -7.14 -8.67
CA MET A 37 -12.24 -7.04 -8.42
C MET A 37 -12.91 -5.91 -9.22
N SER A 38 -12.24 -4.76 -9.38
CA SER A 38 -12.79 -3.63 -10.14
C SER A 38 -13.08 -3.96 -11.60
N HIS A 39 -12.40 -4.95 -12.19
CA HIS A 39 -12.60 -5.34 -13.60
C HIS A 39 -13.58 -6.51 -13.78
N LEU A 40 -13.98 -7.20 -12.71
CA LEU A 40 -14.83 -8.40 -12.82
C LEU A 40 -16.28 -8.09 -13.19
N ASN A 41 -16.83 -6.99 -12.66
CA ASN A 41 -18.21 -6.58 -12.91
C ASN A 41 -18.32 -5.05 -12.94
N PRO A 42 -18.28 -4.41 -14.11
CA PRO A 42 -18.31 -2.94 -14.23
C PRO A 42 -19.52 -2.26 -13.55
N PRO A 43 -20.77 -2.78 -13.62
CA PRO A 43 -21.90 -2.20 -12.90
C PRO A 43 -21.97 -2.67 -11.43
N SER A 44 -20.83 -2.65 -10.72
CA SER A 44 -20.75 -2.99 -9.29
C SER A 44 -20.10 -1.86 -8.49
N ALA A 45 -20.06 -1.99 -7.17
CA ALA A 45 -19.36 -1.04 -6.30
C ALA A 45 -17.82 -1.16 -6.38
N PHE A 46 -17.28 -2.26 -6.91
CA PHE A 46 -15.84 -2.54 -6.87
C PHE A 46 -14.96 -1.51 -7.59
N PRO A 47 -15.33 -0.98 -8.78
CA PRO A 47 -14.58 0.12 -9.41
C PRO A 47 -14.49 1.36 -8.52
N LEU A 48 -15.58 1.71 -7.83
CA LEU A 48 -15.62 2.87 -6.95
C LEU A 48 -14.74 2.65 -5.71
N ILE A 49 -14.82 1.47 -5.10
CA ILE A 49 -13.99 1.09 -3.94
C ILE A 49 -12.50 1.15 -4.33
N TYR A 50 -12.13 0.57 -5.48
CA TYR A 50 -10.77 0.62 -5.99
C TYR A 50 -10.29 2.05 -6.28
N TYR A 51 -11.16 2.90 -6.83
CA TYR A 51 -10.85 4.32 -7.06
C TYR A 51 -10.57 5.07 -5.75
N LEU A 52 -11.44 4.89 -4.74
CA LEU A 52 -11.26 5.53 -3.43
C LEU A 52 -9.95 5.10 -2.76
N GLU A 53 -9.63 3.80 -2.80
CA GLU A 53 -8.37 3.29 -2.29
C GLU A 53 -7.17 3.90 -3.01
N SER A 54 -7.23 3.97 -4.35
CA SER A 54 -6.19 4.57 -5.17
C SER A 54 -5.97 6.05 -4.83
N LYS A 55 -7.04 6.78 -4.52
CA LYS A 55 -6.96 8.19 -4.09
C LYS A 55 -6.38 8.38 -2.70
N VAL A 56 -6.63 7.46 -1.76
CA VAL A 56 -5.96 7.48 -0.45
C VAL A 56 -4.45 7.32 -0.62
N LEU A 57 -4.01 6.36 -1.45
CA LEU A 57 -2.59 6.13 -1.74
C LEU A 57 -1.94 7.32 -2.45
N GLU A 58 -2.63 7.94 -3.41
CA GLU A 58 -2.15 9.14 -4.10
C GLU A 58 -1.85 10.26 -3.10
N VAL A 59 -2.77 10.53 -2.16
CA VAL A 59 -2.56 11.55 -1.11
C VAL A 59 -1.40 11.17 -0.18
N GLN A 60 -1.26 9.89 0.20
CA GLN A 60 -0.13 9.43 1.01
C GLN A 60 1.21 9.64 0.28
N ASN A 61 1.28 9.26 -1.00
CA ASN A 61 2.47 9.46 -1.83
C ASN A 61 2.82 10.95 -1.96
N LEU A 62 1.83 11.81 -2.18
CA LEU A 62 2.04 13.26 -2.21
C LEU A 62 2.56 13.80 -0.87
N ARG A 63 2.06 13.30 0.27
CA ARG A 63 2.56 13.68 1.60
C ARG A 63 4.03 13.28 1.78
N LEU A 64 4.40 12.07 1.38
CA LEU A 64 5.78 11.60 1.44
C LEU A 64 6.71 12.44 0.54
N LEU A 65 6.27 12.75 -0.68
CA LEU A 65 7.03 13.60 -1.61
C LEU A 65 7.24 15.02 -1.05
N VAL A 66 6.19 15.62 -0.47
CA VAL A 66 6.28 16.95 0.15
C VAL A 66 7.18 16.92 1.38
N ALA A 67 7.10 15.88 2.21
CA ALA A 67 7.97 15.72 3.37
C ALA A 67 9.44 15.59 2.96
N ALA A 68 9.73 14.72 1.98
CA ALA A 68 11.08 14.54 1.44
C ALA A 68 11.65 15.83 0.83
N ARG A 69 10.82 16.60 0.11
CA ARG A 69 11.23 17.90 -0.45
C ARG A 69 11.57 18.92 0.63
N ARG A 70 10.85 18.92 1.77
CA ARG A 70 11.14 19.81 2.90
C ARG A 70 12.44 19.44 3.61
N SER A 71 12.75 18.16 3.75
CA SER A 71 14.03 17.72 4.33
C SER A 71 15.23 17.99 3.42
N ASP A 72 15.03 17.97 2.09
CA ASP A 72 16.07 18.25 1.10
C ASP A 72 16.30 19.75 0.83
N SER A 73 15.35 20.61 1.22
CA SER A 73 15.56 22.06 1.08
C SER A 73 16.59 22.53 2.11
N PRO A 74 17.64 23.29 1.71
CA PRO A 74 18.55 23.89 2.66
C PRO A 74 17.70 24.78 3.56
N THR A 75 17.70 24.47 4.86
CA THR A 75 16.98 25.23 5.88
C THR A 75 17.43 26.68 5.74
N ARG A 76 16.56 27.54 5.19
CA ARG A 76 16.80 28.98 5.13
C ARG A 76 16.66 29.59 6.51
#